data_AF-A0AAV3JTM2-F1
#
_entry.id   AF-A0AAV3JTM2-F1
#
_cell.length_a   1.000
_cell.length_b   1.000
_cell.length_c   1.000
_cell.angle_alpha   90.00
_cell.angle_beta   90.00
_cell.angle_gamma   90.00
#
_symmetry.space_group_name_H-M   'P 1'
#
loop_
_entity.id
_entity.type
_entity.pdbx_description
1 polymer ?
#
loop_
_entity_poly.entity_id
_entity_poly.type
_entity_poly.pdbx_seq_one_letter_code
_entity_poly.pdbx_strand_id
1 'polypeptide(L)'
;MEHSRNRLKHAAFFVGLFIVLFLMIMKRQTPPYTFVHNQTLSTKTPPYFTQLTIPKPNDALSVHASALISLPNDNLLSAYFSGTKEGARDVKISANLFDSKINRWSEAFVILTKEELSHYSHEYIKKLGNPLLFLHDDKILLFVVGVSMGGWATSKIYQLESALEPIHFKFVQKLSLSPFLNLSHLIKNKPLSTTDGGFMLPLYHELATQYPLLLKFDKHNNPRELLRPNALNHQLQPSLTPFKDCALMAFRNHSLKDSLMLETCKTPTAWQKPMLTNLKNLNDALNLINLNKELYLIHNPSDSSLRRKELLLSKLENSNSFKTLKILDKANEVSYPSYSLNSHFIDIVYTYNRSHIKHIRFNMAYLKSLLK
;
A
#
# COMPACT_ATOMS: atom_id res chain seq x y z
N MET A 1 -13.02 -51.42 35.66
CA MET A 1 -11.84 -50.55 35.87
C MET A 1 -11.30 -49.91 34.58
N GLU A 2 -11.30 -50.61 33.44
CA GLU A 2 -10.70 -50.13 32.19
C GLU A 2 -11.40 -48.90 31.57
N HIS A 3 -12.73 -48.87 31.66
CA HIS A 3 -13.54 -47.77 31.12
C HIS A 3 -13.32 -46.42 31.82
N SER A 4 -13.00 -46.45 33.13
CA SER A 4 -12.65 -45.25 33.93
C SER A 4 -11.27 -44.72 33.54
N ARG A 5 -10.30 -45.62 33.29
CA ARG A 5 -8.93 -45.27 32.90
C ARG A 5 -8.87 -44.60 31.52
N ASN A 6 -9.73 -44.99 30.58
CA ASN A 6 -9.83 -44.33 29.28
C ASN A 6 -10.50 -42.94 29.37
N ARG A 7 -11.51 -42.74 30.22
CA ARG A 7 -12.09 -41.40 30.45
C ARG A 7 -11.08 -40.44 31.05
N LEU A 8 -10.24 -40.89 31.98
CA LEU A 8 -9.20 -40.07 32.59
C LEU A 8 -8.12 -39.66 31.58
N LYS A 9 -7.74 -40.56 30.67
CA LYS A 9 -6.79 -40.27 29.58
C LYS A 9 -7.35 -39.25 28.58
N HIS A 10 -8.61 -39.38 28.18
CA HIS A 10 -9.25 -38.40 27.29
C HIS A 10 -9.40 -37.04 27.96
N ALA A 11 -9.80 -37.00 29.23
CA ALA A 11 -9.87 -35.75 30.00
C ALA A 11 -8.50 -35.06 30.10
N ALA A 12 -7.44 -35.81 30.42
CA ALA A 12 -6.08 -35.27 30.47
C ALA A 12 -5.61 -34.73 29.11
N PHE A 13 -5.94 -35.40 28.00
CA PHE A 13 -5.64 -34.93 26.65
C PHE A 13 -6.35 -33.62 26.32
N PHE A 14 -7.66 -33.51 26.58
CA PHE A 14 -8.41 -32.28 26.31
C PHE A 14 -8.00 -31.12 27.21
N VAL A 15 -7.67 -31.38 28.49
CA VAL A 15 -7.11 -30.36 29.39
C VAL A 15 -5.74 -29.90 28.91
N GLY A 16 -4.86 -30.83 28.48
CA GLY A 16 -3.57 -30.48 27.88
C GLY A 16 -3.72 -29.65 26.61
N LEU A 17 -4.64 -30.04 25.72
CA LEU A 17 -4.95 -29.28 24.50
C LEU A 17 -5.50 -27.89 24.83
N PHE A 18 -6.39 -27.79 25.82
CA PHE A 18 -6.94 -26.51 26.27
C PHE A 18 -5.86 -25.61 26.87
N ILE A 19 -4.94 -26.15 27.68
CA ILE A 19 -3.80 -25.40 28.23
C ILE A 19 -2.89 -24.93 27.10
N VAL A 20 -2.58 -25.77 26.12
CA VAL A 20 -1.76 -25.37 24.96
C VAL A 20 -2.45 -24.28 24.13
N LEU A 21 -3.74 -24.43 23.84
CA LEU A 21 -4.53 -23.42 23.13
C LEU A 21 -4.61 -22.12 23.94
N PHE A 22 -4.83 -22.20 25.25
CA PHE A 22 -4.88 -21.05 26.14
C PHE A 22 -3.53 -20.33 26.22
N LEU A 23 -2.42 -21.08 26.36
CA LEU A 23 -1.07 -20.52 26.32
C LEU A 23 -0.74 -19.91 24.95
N MET A 24 -1.21 -20.51 23.85
CA MET A 24 -1.10 -19.92 22.51
C MET A 24 -1.90 -18.63 22.37
N ILE A 25 -3.10 -18.56 22.96
CA ILE A 25 -3.95 -17.36 22.98
C ILE A 25 -3.31 -16.27 23.85
N MET A 26 -2.82 -16.60 25.04
CA MET A 26 -2.13 -15.65 25.92
C MET A 26 -0.84 -15.12 25.30
N LYS A 27 -0.06 -15.98 24.63
CA LYS A 27 1.15 -15.55 23.90
C LYS A 27 0.84 -14.72 22.65
N ARG A 28 -0.41 -14.75 22.16
CA ARG A 28 -0.90 -13.95 21.03
C ARG A 28 -1.52 -12.62 21.41
N GLN A 29 -1.59 -12.25 22.70
CA GLN A 29 -2.04 -10.92 23.07
C GLN A 29 -1.07 -9.88 22.52
N THR A 30 -1.48 -9.23 21.43
CA THR A 30 -0.76 -8.08 20.89
C THR A 30 -0.89 -6.94 21.91
N PRO A 31 0.21 -6.25 22.25
CA PRO A 31 0.13 -5.06 23.10
C PRO A 31 -0.90 -4.10 22.53
N PRO A 32 -1.66 -3.35 23.35
CA PRO A 32 -2.54 -2.33 22.83
C PRO A 32 -1.73 -1.34 22.00
N TYR A 33 -2.16 -1.09 20.77
CA TYR A 33 -1.53 -0.14 19.86
C TYR A 33 -2.58 0.84 19.32
N THR A 34 -2.12 2.00 18.88
CA THR A 34 -2.88 2.95 18.06
C THR A 34 -2.07 3.27 16.80
N PHE A 35 -2.63 4.06 15.88
CA PHE A 35 -1.91 4.49 14.69
C PHE A 35 -1.07 5.74 14.98
N VAL A 36 0.15 5.76 14.45
CA VAL A 36 1.03 6.92 14.55
C VAL A 36 0.54 8.03 13.63
N HIS A 37 0.48 9.26 14.14
CA HIS A 37 0.14 10.43 13.34
C HIS A 37 1.29 10.81 12.39
N ASN A 38 0.93 11.36 11.23
CA ASN A 38 1.92 11.95 10.33
C ASN A 38 2.60 13.14 11.01
N GLN A 39 3.89 13.33 10.73
CA GLN A 39 4.61 14.55 11.11
C GLN A 39 3.90 15.77 10.52
N THR A 40 3.89 16.87 11.27
CA THR A 40 3.35 18.15 10.77
C THR A 40 4.30 18.72 9.72
N LEU A 41 3.78 19.01 8.53
CA LEU A 41 4.53 19.62 7.45
C LEU A 41 4.68 21.13 7.68
N SER A 42 5.87 21.66 7.39
CA SER A 42 6.18 23.08 7.50
C SER A 42 5.35 23.94 6.54
N THR A 43 4.93 25.10 7.01
CA THR A 43 4.19 26.10 6.20
C THR A 43 4.96 27.42 6.09
N LYS A 44 6.23 27.46 6.53
CA LYS A 44 7.04 28.69 6.61
C LYS A 44 7.86 28.98 5.35
N THR A 45 7.83 28.08 4.37
CA THR A 45 8.55 28.22 3.09
C THR A 45 7.67 28.91 2.03
N PRO A 46 8.24 29.59 1.03
CA PRO A 46 7.48 30.10 -0.11
C PRO A 46 6.79 28.93 -0.87
N PRO A 47 5.67 29.18 -1.57
CA PRO A 47 5.02 28.16 -2.39
C PRO A 47 5.99 27.49 -3.36
N TYR A 48 6.01 26.16 -3.36
CA TYR A 48 6.85 25.35 -4.25
C TYR A 48 5.99 24.30 -4.95
N PHE A 49 6.18 24.17 -6.27
CA PHE A 49 5.60 23.12 -7.08
C PHE A 49 6.59 22.77 -8.21
N THR A 50 6.82 21.48 -8.44
CA THR A 50 7.54 20.98 -9.61
C THR A 50 6.92 19.69 -10.10
N GLN A 51 7.14 19.40 -11.37
CA GLN A 51 6.75 18.17 -12.03
C GLN A 51 7.91 17.67 -12.89
N LEU A 52 8.31 16.43 -12.66
CA LEU A 52 9.45 15.79 -13.30
C LEU A 52 9.01 14.46 -13.92
N THR A 53 9.72 14.02 -14.95
CA THR A 53 9.61 12.66 -15.47
C THR A 53 10.74 11.82 -14.88
N ILE A 54 10.43 10.63 -14.38
CA ILE A 54 11.43 9.69 -13.87
C ILE A 54 12.02 8.92 -15.07
N PRO A 55 13.36 8.88 -15.23
CA PRO A 55 14.00 8.06 -16.24
C PRO A 55 13.60 6.59 -16.08
N LYS A 56 13.16 5.97 -17.17
CA LYS A 56 12.79 4.54 -17.21
C LYS A 56 13.92 3.72 -17.83
N PRO A 57 13.98 2.40 -17.59
CA PRO A 57 14.89 1.52 -18.33
C PRO A 57 14.70 1.65 -19.86
N ASN A 58 15.81 1.67 -20.60
CA ASN A 58 15.79 1.82 -22.06
C ASN A 58 15.03 0.68 -22.76
N ASP A 59 15.10 -0.54 -22.21
CA ASP A 59 14.45 -1.74 -22.71
C ASP A 59 12.96 -1.85 -22.34
N ALA A 60 12.46 -1.00 -21.43
CA ALA A 60 11.08 -1.06 -20.98
C ALA A 60 10.15 -0.23 -21.88
N LEU A 61 9.25 -0.88 -22.62
CA LEU A 61 8.18 -0.19 -23.36
C LEU A 61 7.05 0.30 -22.44
N SER A 62 6.90 -0.34 -21.28
CA SER A 62 5.89 -0.01 -20.29
C SER A 62 6.45 0.00 -18.87
N VAL A 63 6.03 0.99 -18.09
CA VAL A 63 6.27 1.11 -16.64
C VAL A 63 4.96 1.43 -15.93
N HIS A 64 4.70 0.78 -14.79
CA HIS A 64 3.42 0.92 -14.10
C HIS A 64 3.49 0.58 -12.60
N ALA A 65 2.44 0.99 -11.88
CA ALA A 65 2.21 0.78 -10.46
C ALA A 65 3.39 1.17 -9.57
N SER A 66 3.73 2.46 -9.60
CA SER A 66 4.81 2.99 -8.79
C SER A 66 4.49 3.02 -7.29
N ALA A 67 5.56 2.96 -6.50
CA ALA A 67 5.63 3.18 -5.07
C ALA A 67 6.75 4.18 -4.75
N LEU A 68 6.62 4.91 -3.64
CA LEU A 68 7.54 5.97 -3.26
C LEU A 68 7.74 6.04 -1.76
N ILE A 69 8.99 6.20 -1.33
CA ILE A 69 9.34 6.53 0.05
C ILE A 69 10.35 7.68 0.10
N SER A 70 10.34 8.41 1.21
CA SER A 70 11.37 9.37 1.59
C SER A 70 12.42 8.64 2.42
N LEU A 71 13.68 8.90 2.15
CA LEU A 71 14.83 8.40 2.89
C LEU A 71 15.27 9.43 3.95
N PRO A 72 16.04 9.03 4.98
CA PRO A 72 16.45 9.95 6.06
C PRO A 72 17.25 11.18 5.63
N ASN A 73 17.85 11.15 4.45
CA ASN A 73 18.63 12.25 3.85
C ASN A 73 17.80 13.12 2.89
N ASP A 74 16.47 13.12 3.02
CA ASP A 74 15.50 13.82 2.14
C ASP A 74 15.47 13.36 0.67
N ASN A 75 16.32 12.39 0.30
CA ASN A 75 16.23 11.72 -0.99
C ASN A 75 14.99 10.85 -1.06
N LEU A 76 14.58 10.47 -2.27
CA LEU A 76 13.46 9.57 -2.48
C LEU A 76 13.92 8.28 -3.15
N LEU A 77 13.26 7.18 -2.81
CA LEU A 77 13.33 5.94 -3.58
C LEU A 77 11.96 5.67 -4.21
N SER A 78 11.95 5.56 -5.53
CA SER A 78 10.79 5.12 -6.30
C SER A 78 11.03 3.72 -6.84
N ALA A 79 10.01 2.86 -6.81
CA ALA A 79 10.03 1.55 -7.45
C ALA A 79 8.76 1.32 -8.25
N TYR A 80 8.86 0.60 -9.37
CA TYR A 80 7.75 0.29 -10.28
C TYR A 80 8.10 -0.97 -11.06
N PHE A 81 7.11 -1.66 -11.61
CA PHE A 81 7.41 -2.74 -12.55
C PHE A 81 7.59 -2.20 -13.96
N SER A 82 8.52 -2.79 -14.71
CA SER A 82 8.96 -2.33 -16.02
C SER A 82 9.19 -3.52 -16.96
N GLY A 83 8.81 -3.40 -18.23
CA GLY A 83 9.05 -4.41 -19.27
C GLY A 83 8.30 -4.08 -20.56
N THR A 84 8.06 -5.06 -21.41
CA THR A 84 7.34 -4.90 -22.68
C THR A 84 5.87 -4.54 -22.47
N LYS A 85 5.19 -5.23 -21.56
CA LYS A 85 3.82 -4.95 -21.11
C LYS A 85 3.55 -5.61 -19.77
N GLU A 86 2.48 -5.18 -19.10
CA GLU A 86 2.05 -5.76 -17.82
C GLU A 86 1.93 -7.28 -17.89
N GLY A 87 2.62 -7.98 -16.98
CA GLY A 87 2.62 -9.44 -16.89
C GLY A 87 3.38 -10.17 -18.01
N ALA A 88 4.16 -9.47 -18.83
CA ALA A 88 5.09 -10.08 -19.79
C ALA A 88 6.27 -10.79 -19.10
N ARG A 89 7.01 -11.60 -19.85
CA ARG A 89 8.08 -12.44 -19.31
C ARG A 89 9.30 -11.63 -18.86
N ASP A 90 9.53 -10.47 -19.46
CA ASP A 90 10.64 -9.56 -19.19
C ASP A 90 10.34 -8.54 -18.08
N VAL A 91 9.18 -8.65 -17.42
CA VAL A 91 8.81 -7.74 -16.33
C VAL A 91 9.73 -7.95 -15.13
N LYS A 92 10.36 -6.85 -14.70
CA LYS A 92 11.22 -6.71 -13.52
C LYS A 92 10.73 -5.54 -12.66
N ILE A 93 11.14 -5.49 -11.39
CA ILE A 93 10.98 -4.30 -10.55
C ILE A 93 12.22 -3.42 -10.73
N SER A 94 11.99 -2.23 -11.26
CA SER A 94 13.01 -1.19 -11.42
C SER A 94 12.80 -0.09 -10.39
N ALA A 95 13.87 0.64 -10.09
CA ALA A 95 13.88 1.74 -9.15
C ALA A 95 14.74 2.91 -9.62
N ASN A 96 14.52 4.07 -9.02
CA ASN A 96 15.34 5.27 -9.19
C ASN A 96 15.53 5.94 -7.83
N LEU A 97 16.66 6.63 -7.66
CA LEU A 97 16.93 7.49 -6.51
C LEU A 97 16.76 8.94 -6.92
N PHE A 98 16.06 9.72 -6.12
CA PHE A 98 15.96 11.17 -6.28
C PHE A 98 16.94 11.87 -5.35
N ASP A 99 17.86 12.65 -5.90
CA ASP A 99 18.74 13.52 -5.13
C ASP A 99 18.03 14.86 -4.87
N SER A 100 17.75 15.12 -3.59
CA SER A 100 17.05 16.33 -3.15
C SER A 100 17.87 17.61 -3.28
N LYS A 101 19.21 17.52 -3.30
CA LYS A 101 20.12 18.67 -3.37
C LYS A 101 20.17 19.24 -4.79
N ILE A 102 20.18 18.37 -5.80
CA ILE A 102 20.22 18.79 -7.21
C ILE A 102 18.87 18.66 -7.93
N ASN A 103 17.85 18.15 -7.23
CA ASN A 103 16.49 17.91 -7.75
C ASN A 103 16.47 17.05 -9.03
N ARG A 104 17.19 15.93 -9.03
CA ARG A 104 17.27 15.02 -10.18
C ARG A 104 17.07 13.56 -9.77
N TRP A 105 16.45 12.80 -10.66
CA TRP A 105 16.39 11.35 -10.57
C TRP A 105 17.64 10.73 -11.19
N SER A 106 18.14 9.66 -10.60
CA SER A 106 19.15 8.79 -11.19
C SER A 106 18.60 8.06 -12.42
N GLU A 107 19.49 7.43 -13.17
CA GLU A 107 19.13 6.36 -14.08
C GLU A 107 18.41 5.22 -13.33
N ALA A 108 17.58 4.47 -14.06
CA ALA A 108 16.86 3.34 -13.50
C ALA A 108 17.80 2.15 -13.25
N PHE A 109 17.62 1.47 -12.13
CA PHE A 109 18.31 0.24 -11.79
C PHE A 109 17.31 -0.86 -11.39
N VAL A 110 17.69 -2.12 -11.56
CA VAL A 110 16.81 -3.26 -11.25
C VAL A 110 17.02 -3.64 -9.79
N ILE A 111 15.93 -3.85 -9.06
CA ILE A 111 15.97 -4.28 -7.65
C ILE A 111 15.43 -5.69 -7.43
N LEU A 112 14.65 -6.21 -8.38
CA LEU A 112 14.14 -7.59 -8.33
C LEU A 112 13.66 -8.07 -9.70
N THR A 113 14.07 -9.25 -10.09
CA THR A 113 13.54 -10.01 -11.22
C THR A 113 12.64 -11.16 -10.74
N LYS A 114 11.81 -11.69 -11.63
CA LYS A 114 10.98 -12.86 -11.30
C LYS A 114 11.84 -14.12 -11.13
N GLU A 115 12.98 -14.23 -11.82
CA GLU A 115 13.96 -15.30 -11.70
C GLU A 115 14.60 -15.30 -10.32
N GLU A 116 15.06 -14.14 -9.85
CA GLU A 116 15.57 -13.97 -8.49
C GLU A 116 14.51 -14.32 -7.46
N LEU A 117 13.30 -13.77 -7.59
CA LEU A 117 12.20 -14.10 -6.66
C LEU A 117 11.88 -15.60 -6.69
N SER A 118 11.91 -16.22 -7.87
CA SER A 118 11.66 -17.66 -8.03
C SER A 118 12.73 -18.48 -7.32
N HIS A 119 13.99 -18.08 -7.45
CA HIS A 119 15.11 -18.71 -6.76
C HIS A 119 15.00 -18.57 -5.25
N TYR A 120 14.79 -17.34 -4.75
CA TYR A 120 14.72 -17.06 -3.30
C TYR A 120 13.52 -17.70 -2.62
N SER A 121 12.36 -17.74 -3.29
CA SER A 121 11.13 -18.30 -2.71
C SER A 121 10.99 -19.81 -2.92
N HIS A 122 11.85 -20.43 -3.73
CA HIS A 122 11.73 -21.82 -4.18
C HIS A 122 10.37 -22.12 -4.83
N GLU A 123 9.81 -21.14 -5.53
CA GLU A 123 8.54 -21.27 -6.26
C GLU A 123 8.70 -20.74 -7.68
N TYR A 124 8.04 -21.36 -8.67
CA TYR A 124 7.99 -20.79 -10.01
C TYR A 124 7.19 -19.47 -10.01
N ILE A 125 7.80 -18.41 -10.55
CA ILE A 125 7.16 -17.08 -10.69
C ILE A 125 6.94 -16.77 -12.17
N LYS A 126 5.67 -16.77 -12.59
CA LYS A 126 5.25 -16.43 -13.96
C LYS A 126 5.16 -14.93 -14.19
N LYS A 127 4.64 -14.19 -13.20
CA LYS A 127 4.47 -12.72 -13.25
C LYS A 127 4.92 -12.10 -11.92
N LEU A 128 5.47 -10.89 -12.03
CA LEU A 128 5.94 -10.06 -10.92
C LEU A 128 5.37 -8.65 -11.08
N GLY A 129 4.98 -8.00 -9.98
CA GLY A 129 4.47 -6.63 -10.04
C GLY A 129 4.07 -6.07 -8.67
N ASN A 130 3.30 -4.98 -8.70
CA ASN A 130 2.81 -4.21 -7.55
C ASN A 130 3.85 -4.04 -6.43
N PRO A 131 5.01 -3.43 -6.73
CA PRO A 131 5.95 -3.10 -5.67
C PRO A 131 5.32 -2.10 -4.69
N LEU A 132 5.65 -2.28 -3.42
CA LEU A 132 5.31 -1.37 -2.34
C LEU A 132 6.55 -1.22 -1.47
N LEU A 133 6.98 0.03 -1.30
CA LEU A 133 8.11 0.41 -0.46
C LEU A 133 7.61 0.97 0.87
N PHE A 134 8.32 0.65 1.95
CA PHE A 134 8.07 1.21 3.27
C PHE A 134 9.38 1.33 4.04
N LEU A 135 9.67 2.53 4.57
CA LEU A 135 10.81 2.74 5.46
C LEU A 135 10.37 2.48 6.90
N HIS A 136 11.02 1.53 7.58
CA HIS A 136 10.72 1.14 8.95
C HIS A 136 12.03 0.81 9.70
N ASP A 137 12.29 1.51 10.81
CA ASP A 137 13.50 1.37 11.64
C ASP A 137 14.81 1.30 10.83
N ASP A 138 15.04 2.30 9.96
CA ASP A 138 16.19 2.42 9.04
C ASP A 138 16.38 1.24 8.07
N LYS A 139 15.35 0.42 7.89
CA LYS A 139 15.28 -0.61 6.84
C LYS A 139 14.25 -0.24 5.79
N ILE A 140 14.60 -0.49 4.54
CA ILE A 140 13.66 -0.40 3.44
C ILE A 140 13.00 -1.77 3.30
N LEU A 141 11.71 -1.84 3.59
CA LEU A 141 10.90 -3.00 3.27
C LEU A 141 10.36 -2.87 1.86
N LEU A 142 10.48 -3.95 1.09
CA LEU A 142 9.87 -4.10 -0.21
C LEU A 142 8.89 -5.26 -0.14
N PHE A 143 7.64 -4.98 -0.48
CA PHE A 143 6.66 -6.01 -0.72
C PHE A 143 6.35 -6.05 -2.22
N VAL A 144 6.26 -7.25 -2.78
CA VAL A 144 5.93 -7.47 -4.19
C VAL A 144 4.86 -8.54 -4.34
N VAL A 145 4.16 -8.51 -5.46
CA VAL A 145 3.18 -9.52 -5.83
C VAL A 145 3.76 -10.44 -6.89
N GLY A 146 3.72 -11.75 -6.63
CA GLY A 146 4.11 -12.78 -7.58
C GLY A 146 2.96 -13.74 -7.89
N VAL A 147 2.92 -14.24 -9.11
CA VAL A 147 1.91 -15.23 -9.58
C VAL A 147 2.61 -16.44 -10.16
N SER A 148 2.24 -17.65 -9.74
CA SER A 148 2.78 -18.91 -10.30
C SER A 148 1.92 -19.48 -11.44
N MET A 149 0.60 -19.34 -11.36
CA MET A 149 -0.35 -19.95 -12.32
C MET A 149 -1.51 -19.01 -12.59
N GLY A 150 -1.94 -18.84 -13.84
CA GLY A 150 -3.10 -17.99 -14.16
C GLY A 150 -2.82 -16.48 -14.18
N GLY A 151 -3.77 -15.70 -13.64
CA GLY A 151 -3.74 -14.24 -13.58
C GLY A 151 -3.51 -13.69 -12.16
N TRP A 152 -3.69 -12.39 -11.96
CA TRP A 152 -3.48 -11.75 -10.65
C TRP A 152 -4.34 -12.32 -9.52
N ALA A 153 -5.45 -12.99 -9.84
CA ALA A 153 -6.32 -13.66 -8.87
C ALA A 153 -5.67 -14.84 -8.11
N THR A 154 -4.47 -15.29 -8.48
CA THR A 154 -3.72 -16.37 -7.79
C THR A 154 -2.40 -15.86 -7.20
N SER A 155 -2.34 -14.55 -6.99
CA SER A 155 -1.19 -13.84 -6.43
C SER A 155 -0.86 -14.24 -5.00
N LYS A 156 0.43 -14.11 -4.69
CA LYS A 156 1.03 -14.19 -3.36
C LYS A 156 1.86 -12.93 -3.12
N ILE A 157 2.03 -12.58 -1.85
CA ILE A 157 2.86 -11.44 -1.44
C ILE A 157 4.18 -11.95 -0.88
N TYR A 158 5.27 -11.32 -1.31
CA TYR A 158 6.63 -11.62 -0.86
C TYR A 158 7.23 -10.38 -0.22
N GLN A 159 7.92 -10.58 0.90
CA GLN A 159 8.59 -9.56 1.68
C GLN A 159 10.10 -9.69 1.49
N LEU A 160 10.72 -8.55 1.19
CA LEU A 160 12.16 -8.35 1.12
C LEU A 160 12.55 -7.16 1.99
N GLU A 161 13.81 -7.10 2.42
CA GLU A 161 14.36 -5.96 3.15
C GLU A 161 15.74 -5.55 2.66
N SER A 162 16.06 -4.26 2.78
CA SER A 162 17.36 -3.68 2.45
C SER A 162 17.81 -2.72 3.54
N ALA A 163 19.12 -2.59 3.71
CA ALA A 163 19.71 -1.43 4.37
C ALA A 163 19.50 -0.17 3.52
N LEU A 164 19.76 1.02 4.09
CA LEU A 164 19.69 2.29 3.38
C LEU A 164 20.79 2.42 2.32
N GLU A 165 22.02 2.00 2.64
CA GLU A 165 23.18 2.08 1.75
C GLU A 165 24.14 0.89 1.97
N PRO A 166 24.52 0.13 0.92
CA PRO A 166 23.91 0.13 -0.41
C PRO A 166 22.49 -0.47 -0.38
N ILE A 167 21.63 -0.01 -1.28
CA ILE A 167 20.29 -0.59 -1.46
C ILE A 167 20.43 -1.94 -2.18
N HIS A 168 20.21 -3.01 -1.44
CA HIS A 168 20.19 -4.38 -1.96
C HIS A 168 19.17 -5.21 -1.17
N PHE A 169 18.11 -5.64 -1.86
CA PHE A 169 16.99 -6.33 -1.23
C PHE A 169 17.29 -7.82 -1.04
N LYS A 170 17.20 -8.26 0.21
CA LYS A 170 17.27 -9.66 0.60
C LYS A 170 15.88 -10.21 0.84
N PHE A 171 15.63 -11.42 0.38
CA PHE A 171 14.39 -12.12 0.64
C PHE A 171 14.22 -12.42 2.13
N VAL A 172 13.05 -12.12 2.68
CA VAL A 172 12.69 -12.43 4.07
C VAL A 172 11.75 -13.62 4.11
N GLN A 173 10.58 -13.48 3.48
CA GLN A 173 9.54 -14.51 3.52
C GLN A 173 8.46 -14.28 2.46
N LYS A 174 7.69 -15.35 2.20
CA LYS A 174 6.36 -15.28 1.57
C LYS A 174 5.32 -15.11 2.68
N LEU A 175 4.38 -14.18 2.53
CA LEU A 175 3.34 -13.97 3.54
C LEU A 175 2.28 -15.07 3.45
N SER A 176 2.12 -15.87 4.51
CA SER A 176 1.12 -16.94 4.61
C SER A 176 -0.20 -16.40 5.19
N LEU A 177 -1.14 -16.03 4.32
CA LEU A 177 -2.38 -15.32 4.67
C LEU A 177 -3.64 -16.20 4.63
N SER A 178 -3.56 -17.38 4.04
CA SER A 178 -4.64 -18.38 4.07
C SER A 178 -4.06 -19.79 4.20
N PRO A 179 -4.72 -20.69 4.96
CA PRO A 179 -4.30 -22.08 5.06
C PRO A 179 -4.53 -22.87 3.76
N PHE A 180 -5.40 -22.39 2.86
CA PHE A 180 -5.71 -23.05 1.59
C PHE A 180 -5.02 -22.33 0.43
N LEU A 181 -3.90 -22.90 -0.03
CA LEU A 181 -3.10 -22.47 -1.20
C LEU A 181 -2.51 -21.05 -1.15
N ASN A 182 -2.94 -20.21 -0.20
CA ASN A 182 -2.51 -18.84 0.01
C ASN A 182 -2.59 -17.97 -1.26
N LEU A 183 -3.71 -18.09 -1.98
CA LEU A 183 -3.90 -17.42 -3.27
C LEU A 183 -4.67 -16.11 -3.11
N SER A 184 -4.49 -15.26 -4.12
CA SER A 184 -5.27 -14.03 -4.35
C SER A 184 -5.04 -12.87 -3.41
N HIS A 185 -3.87 -12.78 -2.78
CA HIS A 185 -3.56 -11.64 -1.93
C HIS A 185 -2.67 -10.64 -2.68
N LEU A 186 -3.10 -9.38 -2.67
CA LEU A 186 -2.43 -8.28 -3.36
C LEU A 186 -2.29 -7.06 -2.46
N ILE A 187 -1.35 -6.20 -2.81
CA ILE A 187 -1.01 -4.95 -2.13
C ILE A 187 -0.93 -3.81 -3.14
N LYS A 188 -1.05 -2.56 -2.64
CA LYS A 188 -0.82 -1.36 -3.45
C LYS A 188 -0.49 -0.11 -2.62
N ASN A 189 -1.25 0.13 -1.56
CA ASN A 189 -1.16 1.37 -0.79
C ASN A 189 -0.29 1.18 0.44
N LYS A 190 0.34 2.27 0.89
CA LYS A 190 1.39 2.23 1.90
C LYS A 190 0.90 1.74 3.27
N PRO A 191 1.77 1.14 4.09
CA PRO A 191 1.46 0.79 5.48
C PRO A 191 1.27 2.03 6.36
N LEU A 192 0.63 1.82 7.51
CA LEU A 192 0.50 2.82 8.58
C LEU A 192 1.17 2.32 9.86
N SER A 193 2.17 3.03 10.34
CA SER A 193 2.89 2.68 11.58
C SER A 193 1.97 2.67 12.80
N THR A 194 2.29 1.80 13.75
CA THR A 194 1.57 1.63 15.01
C THR A 194 2.48 1.93 16.20
N THR A 195 1.89 2.39 17.31
CA THR A 195 2.64 2.87 18.50
C THR A 195 3.44 1.81 19.24
N ASP A 196 3.18 0.52 18.97
CA ASP A 196 3.96 -0.62 19.47
C ASP A 196 5.26 -0.86 18.67
N GLY A 197 5.59 0.04 17.74
CA GLY A 197 6.76 -0.04 16.86
C GLY A 197 6.53 -0.88 15.61
N GLY A 198 5.35 -1.50 15.45
CA GLY A 198 4.98 -2.22 14.22
C GLY A 198 4.29 -1.33 13.19
N PHE A 199 3.54 -1.96 12.29
CA PHE A 199 2.70 -1.26 11.32
C PHE A 199 1.53 -2.12 10.83
N MET A 200 0.55 -1.49 10.19
CA MET A 200 -0.57 -2.13 9.53
C MET A 200 -0.41 -2.02 8.01
N LEU A 201 -0.29 -3.16 7.34
CA LEU A 201 -0.20 -3.26 5.87
C LEU A 201 -1.61 -3.45 5.27
N PRO A 202 -2.14 -2.48 4.49
CA PRO A 202 -3.37 -2.69 3.75
C PRO A 202 -3.16 -3.62 2.56
N LEU A 203 -4.01 -4.63 2.44
CA LEU A 203 -4.01 -5.61 1.35
C LEU A 203 -5.45 -5.94 0.93
N TYR A 204 -5.62 -6.76 -0.09
CA TYR A 204 -6.94 -7.14 -0.57
C TYR A 204 -6.93 -8.52 -1.22
N HIS A 205 -8.11 -9.13 -1.27
CA HIS A 205 -8.34 -10.41 -1.91
C HIS A 205 -9.17 -10.23 -3.20
N GLU A 206 -8.90 -11.00 -4.26
CA GLU A 206 -9.63 -10.87 -5.54
C GLU A 206 -10.33 -12.15 -6.06
N LEU A 207 -10.05 -13.33 -5.49
CA LEU A 207 -10.56 -14.61 -5.98
C LEU A 207 -11.98 -14.85 -5.46
N ALA A 208 -12.90 -15.16 -6.38
CA ALA A 208 -14.35 -15.32 -6.14
C ALA A 208 -15.06 -14.07 -5.61
N THR A 209 -14.57 -13.46 -4.53
CA THR A 209 -15.06 -12.21 -3.97
C THR A 209 -13.91 -11.23 -3.72
N GLN A 210 -14.17 -9.96 -3.99
CA GLN A 210 -13.24 -8.85 -3.79
C GLN A 210 -13.48 -8.21 -2.43
N TYR A 211 -12.50 -8.25 -1.53
CA TYR A 211 -12.65 -7.64 -0.19
C TYR A 211 -11.32 -7.13 0.37
N PRO A 212 -11.37 -6.12 1.26
CA PRO A 212 -10.18 -5.52 1.84
C PRO A 212 -9.72 -6.33 3.04
N LEU A 213 -8.44 -6.25 3.31
CA LEU A 213 -7.78 -6.89 4.44
C LEU A 213 -6.72 -5.94 5.01
N LEU A 214 -6.41 -6.10 6.30
CA LEU A 214 -5.34 -5.40 6.98
C LEU A 214 -4.45 -6.42 7.69
N LEU A 215 -3.15 -6.39 7.46
CA LEU A 215 -2.20 -7.29 8.11
C LEU A 215 -1.33 -6.52 9.08
N LYS A 216 -1.44 -6.86 10.36
CA LYS A 216 -0.60 -6.29 11.42
C LYS A 216 0.77 -6.94 11.39
N PHE A 217 1.81 -6.12 11.36
CA PHE A 217 3.20 -6.49 11.58
C PHE A 217 3.67 -6.00 12.95
N ASP A 218 4.56 -6.74 13.60
CA ASP A 218 5.25 -6.27 14.80
C ASP A 218 6.48 -5.40 14.47
N LYS A 219 7.16 -4.92 15.52
CA LYS A 219 8.41 -4.14 15.43
C LYS A 219 9.58 -4.88 14.76
N HIS A 220 9.47 -6.19 14.57
CA HIS A 220 10.48 -7.03 13.95
C HIS A 220 10.08 -7.41 12.51
N ASN A 221 9.10 -6.73 11.92
CA ASN A 221 8.62 -6.96 10.56
C ASN A 221 8.04 -8.36 10.35
N ASN A 222 7.48 -8.97 11.40
CA ASN A 222 6.78 -10.25 11.31
C ASN A 222 5.26 -10.05 11.29
N PRO A 223 4.53 -10.72 10.38
CA PRO A 223 3.06 -10.69 10.38
C PRO A 223 2.52 -11.37 11.63
N ARG A 224 1.52 -10.76 12.26
CA ARG A 224 0.91 -11.22 13.51
C ARG A 224 -0.57 -11.53 13.38
N GLU A 225 -1.32 -10.65 12.74
CA GLU A 225 -2.77 -10.74 12.71
C GLU A 225 -3.33 -10.24 11.37
N LEU A 226 -4.20 -11.04 10.76
CA LEU A 226 -4.94 -10.67 9.56
C LEU A 226 -6.36 -10.28 9.95
N LEU A 227 -6.77 -9.08 9.56
CA LEU A 227 -8.05 -8.48 9.88
C LEU A 227 -8.84 -8.26 8.59
N ARG A 228 -10.15 -8.48 8.67
CA ARG A 228 -11.10 -8.05 7.65
C ARG A 228 -11.91 -6.88 8.22
N PRO A 229 -11.70 -5.63 7.78
CA PRO A 229 -12.28 -4.46 8.44
C PRO A 229 -13.80 -4.43 8.33
N ASN A 230 -14.38 -4.97 7.26
CA ASN A 230 -15.82 -5.07 7.06
C ASN A 230 -16.22 -6.31 6.22
N ALA A 231 -17.50 -6.65 6.23
CA ALA A 231 -18.06 -7.79 5.51
C ALA A 231 -18.49 -7.48 4.06
N LEU A 232 -18.24 -6.26 3.56
CA LEU A 232 -18.62 -5.89 2.19
C LEU A 232 -17.73 -6.58 1.17
N ASN A 233 -18.25 -6.63 -0.06
CA ASN A 233 -17.53 -7.06 -1.25
C ASN A 233 -17.32 -5.85 -2.18
N HIS A 234 -16.56 -6.04 -3.25
CA HIS A 234 -16.20 -5.04 -4.25
C HIS A 234 -15.30 -3.91 -3.76
N GLN A 235 -14.64 -4.09 -2.62
CA GLN A 235 -13.68 -3.14 -2.07
C GLN A 235 -12.26 -3.70 -2.22
N LEU A 236 -11.40 -2.93 -2.86
CA LEU A 236 -10.03 -3.30 -3.21
C LEU A 236 -9.08 -2.18 -2.81
N GLN A 237 -7.78 -2.49 -2.73
CA GLN A 237 -6.71 -1.50 -2.52
C GLN A 237 -7.04 -0.48 -1.41
N PRO A 238 -7.31 -0.92 -0.18
CA PRO A 238 -7.59 0.02 0.91
C PRO A 238 -6.45 1.04 1.06
N SER A 239 -6.78 2.32 1.14
CA SER A 239 -5.84 3.40 1.41
C SER A 239 -6.07 3.91 2.82
N LEU A 240 -5.10 3.66 3.69
CA LEU A 240 -5.18 3.92 5.13
C LEU A 240 -4.36 5.17 5.51
N THR A 241 -4.92 6.06 6.33
CA THR A 241 -4.22 7.25 6.81
C THR A 241 -4.64 7.59 8.25
N PRO A 242 -3.76 8.14 9.11
CA PRO A 242 -4.15 8.52 10.46
C PRO A 242 -5.17 9.66 10.39
N PHE A 243 -6.18 9.65 11.26
CA PHE A 243 -7.23 10.65 11.28
C PHE A 243 -7.90 10.74 12.65
N LYS A 244 -8.01 11.96 13.19
CA LYS A 244 -8.47 12.22 14.57
C LYS A 244 -7.70 11.33 15.54
N ASP A 245 -8.39 10.53 16.36
CA ASP A 245 -7.77 9.66 17.38
C ASP A 245 -7.44 8.25 16.85
N CYS A 246 -7.72 7.96 15.58
CA CYS A 246 -7.38 6.69 14.96
C CYS A 246 -7.00 6.84 13.48
N ALA A 247 -7.81 6.32 12.56
CA ALA A 247 -7.53 6.31 11.12
C ALA A 247 -8.81 6.40 10.29
N LEU A 248 -8.63 6.80 9.03
CA LEU A 248 -9.64 6.76 7.98
C LEU A 248 -9.12 5.92 6.81
N MET A 249 -10.02 5.17 6.20
CA MET A 249 -9.73 4.33 5.04
C MET A 249 -10.64 4.71 3.87
N ALA A 250 -10.08 4.70 2.66
CA ALA A 250 -10.81 4.78 1.40
C ALA A 250 -10.52 3.54 0.54
N PHE A 251 -11.46 3.14 -0.33
CA PHE A 251 -11.33 1.91 -1.12
C PHE A 251 -11.39 2.17 -2.63
N ARG A 252 -10.61 1.44 -3.41
CA ARG A 252 -10.89 1.26 -4.84
C ARG A 252 -12.12 0.36 -4.99
N ASN A 253 -13.05 0.73 -5.86
CA ASN A 253 -14.20 -0.11 -6.14
C ASN A 253 -13.86 -1.13 -7.23
N HIS A 254 -14.36 -2.36 -7.10
CA HIS A 254 -14.32 -3.33 -8.19
C HIS A 254 -15.33 -2.98 -9.29
N SER A 255 -16.53 -2.54 -8.88
CA SER A 255 -17.62 -2.12 -9.77
C SER A 255 -17.51 -0.65 -10.15
N LEU A 256 -17.78 -0.34 -11.42
CA LEU A 256 -17.79 1.02 -11.95
C LEU A 256 -19.03 1.82 -11.57
N LYS A 257 -20.06 1.18 -11.00
CA LYS A 257 -21.33 1.82 -10.63
C LYS A 257 -21.31 2.34 -9.20
N ASP A 258 -20.38 1.84 -8.39
CA ASP A 258 -20.40 2.02 -6.95
C ASP A 258 -19.82 3.40 -6.59
N SER A 259 -20.39 4.02 -5.56
CA SER A 259 -19.81 5.24 -4.98
C SER A 259 -18.54 4.88 -4.21
N LEU A 260 -17.56 5.77 -4.21
CA LEU A 260 -16.38 5.64 -3.37
C LEU A 260 -16.82 5.62 -1.90
N MET A 261 -16.27 4.69 -1.13
CA MET A 261 -16.58 4.50 0.30
C MET A 261 -15.42 4.95 1.18
N LEU A 262 -15.79 5.51 2.34
CA LEU A 262 -14.89 5.78 3.45
C LEU A 262 -15.27 4.92 4.65
N GLU A 263 -14.29 4.57 5.48
CA GLU A 263 -14.53 3.86 6.73
C GLU A 263 -13.63 4.43 7.82
N THR A 264 -14.25 4.86 8.93
CA THR A 264 -13.53 5.42 10.08
C THR A 264 -13.26 4.34 11.11
N CYS A 265 -12.05 4.31 11.64
CA CYS A 265 -11.66 3.41 12.71
C CYS A 265 -12.39 3.75 14.03
N LYS A 266 -12.80 2.72 14.80
CA LYS A 266 -13.15 2.84 16.23
C LYS A 266 -11.94 2.47 17.09
N THR A 267 -11.32 1.34 16.78
CA THR A 267 -10.03 0.88 17.29
C THR A 267 -9.23 0.32 16.11
N PRO A 268 -7.91 0.13 16.21
CA PRO A 268 -7.14 -0.36 15.07
C PRO A 268 -7.60 -1.71 14.50
N THR A 269 -8.37 -2.49 15.26
CA THR A 269 -8.97 -3.77 14.86
C THR A 269 -10.48 -3.71 14.60
N ALA A 270 -11.17 -2.60 14.88
CA ALA A 270 -12.60 -2.46 14.72
C ALA A 270 -13.00 -1.15 14.01
N TRP A 271 -13.86 -1.26 13.01
CA TRP A 271 -14.21 -0.16 12.11
C TRP A 271 -15.69 0.22 12.21
N GLN A 272 -16.01 1.47 11.85
CA GLN A 272 -17.39 1.95 11.74
C GLN A 272 -18.03 1.46 10.44
N LYS A 273 -19.36 1.56 10.31
CA LYS A 273 -20.02 1.20 9.05
C LYS A 273 -19.48 2.08 7.91
N PRO A 274 -19.19 1.50 6.73
CA PRO A 274 -18.76 2.27 5.56
C PRO A 274 -19.76 3.36 5.17
N MET A 275 -19.23 4.53 4.81
CA MET A 275 -19.97 5.72 4.41
C MET A 275 -19.76 5.98 2.92
N LEU A 276 -20.84 6.20 2.18
CA LEU A 276 -20.75 6.62 0.78
C LEU A 276 -20.29 8.07 0.70
N THR A 277 -19.50 8.39 -0.32
CA THR A 277 -19.09 9.75 -0.65
C THR A 277 -19.87 10.30 -1.84
N ASN A 278 -19.67 11.59 -2.15
CA ASN A 278 -20.19 12.22 -3.37
C ASN A 278 -19.45 11.79 -4.67
N LEU A 279 -18.40 10.96 -4.56
CA LEU A 279 -17.60 10.51 -5.70
C LEU A 279 -17.95 9.08 -6.11
N LYS A 280 -17.78 8.76 -7.39
CA LYS A 280 -17.69 7.37 -7.87
C LYS A 280 -16.22 6.98 -8.00
N ASN A 281 -15.92 5.70 -7.82
CA ASN A 281 -14.60 5.16 -8.16
C ASN A 281 -14.74 4.17 -9.32
N LEU A 282 -14.16 4.51 -10.48
CA LEU A 282 -14.29 3.71 -11.70
C LEU A 282 -13.21 2.62 -11.77
N ASN A 283 -13.03 1.87 -10.68
CA ASN A 283 -11.96 0.87 -10.52
C ASN A 283 -10.57 1.46 -10.77
N ASP A 284 -10.34 2.61 -10.15
CA ASP A 284 -9.13 3.40 -10.26
C ASP A 284 -8.43 3.48 -8.91
N ALA A 285 -7.12 3.21 -8.89
CA ALA A 285 -6.31 3.32 -7.70
C ALA A 285 -6.32 4.76 -7.16
N LEU A 286 -6.32 4.90 -5.83
CA LEU A 286 -6.40 6.17 -5.14
C LEU A 286 -5.46 6.19 -3.94
N ASN A 287 -5.11 7.38 -3.47
CA ASN A 287 -4.44 7.57 -2.18
C ASN A 287 -5.18 8.61 -1.34
N LEU A 288 -5.58 8.19 -0.15
CA LEU A 288 -6.08 9.06 0.92
C LEU A 288 -4.89 9.49 1.79
N ILE A 289 -4.79 10.80 2.02
CA ILE A 289 -3.66 11.44 2.68
C ILE A 289 -4.16 12.38 3.77
N ASN A 290 -3.60 12.26 4.97
CA ASN A 290 -3.71 13.28 6.00
C ASN A 290 -2.53 14.25 5.93
N LEU A 291 -2.81 15.52 5.67
CA LEU A 291 -1.85 16.62 5.69
C LEU A 291 -2.29 17.62 6.77
N ASN A 292 -1.51 17.72 7.85
CA ASN A 292 -1.77 18.64 8.97
C ASN A 292 -3.22 18.56 9.51
N LYS A 293 -3.72 17.34 9.74
CA LYS A 293 -5.08 17.00 10.24
C LYS A 293 -6.21 17.15 9.22
N GLU A 294 -5.92 17.63 8.02
CA GLU A 294 -6.88 17.70 6.92
C GLU A 294 -6.71 16.53 5.95
N LEU A 295 -7.82 16.08 5.37
CA LEU A 295 -7.82 14.92 4.49
C LEU A 295 -7.92 15.33 3.03
N TYR A 296 -7.06 14.71 2.23
CA TYR A 296 -6.97 14.89 0.80
C TYR A 296 -7.01 13.54 0.09
N LEU A 297 -7.57 13.53 -1.11
CA LEU A 297 -7.67 12.37 -1.96
C LEU A 297 -6.97 12.65 -3.28
N ILE A 298 -6.02 11.79 -3.65
CA ILE A 298 -5.46 11.73 -5.00
C ILE A 298 -6.19 10.62 -5.75
N HIS A 299 -6.93 10.99 -6.80
CA HIS A 299 -7.81 10.05 -7.52
C HIS A 299 -8.03 10.47 -8.97
N ASN A 300 -8.78 9.65 -9.72
CA ASN A 300 -9.26 9.96 -11.06
C ASN A 300 -10.72 10.46 -11.05
N PRO A 301 -11.20 11.12 -12.12
CA PRO A 301 -12.58 11.60 -12.23
C PRO A 301 -13.65 10.51 -12.04
N SER A 302 -14.79 10.91 -11.48
CA SER A 302 -16.01 10.09 -11.37
C SER A 302 -16.74 9.92 -12.72
N ASP A 303 -16.40 10.74 -13.72
CA ASP A 303 -16.98 10.72 -15.07
C ASP A 303 -16.29 9.64 -15.92
N SER A 304 -17.10 8.72 -16.48
CA SER A 304 -16.62 7.63 -17.32
C SER A 304 -15.95 8.10 -18.62
N SER A 305 -16.34 9.24 -19.17
CA SER A 305 -15.74 9.82 -20.39
C SER A 305 -14.32 10.35 -20.16
N LEU A 306 -14.01 10.67 -18.89
CA LEU A 306 -12.73 11.18 -18.41
C LEU A 306 -11.94 10.14 -17.59
N ARG A 307 -12.39 8.89 -17.57
CA ARG A 307 -11.77 7.82 -16.78
C ARG A 307 -10.26 7.73 -17.08
N ARG A 308 -9.45 7.91 -16.03
CA ARG A 308 -7.97 7.98 -16.08
C ARG A 308 -7.37 9.04 -17.01
N LYS A 309 -8.12 10.01 -17.54
CA LYS A 309 -7.54 11.09 -18.34
C LYS A 309 -6.95 12.22 -17.50
N GLU A 310 -7.37 12.32 -16.25
CA GLU A 310 -6.93 13.36 -15.31
C GLU A 310 -6.57 12.75 -13.95
N LEU A 311 -5.57 13.31 -13.29
CA LEU A 311 -5.23 13.02 -11.90
C LEU A 311 -5.67 14.21 -11.06
N LEU A 312 -6.53 13.99 -10.08
CA LEU A 312 -7.17 15.03 -9.28
C LEU A 312 -6.62 15.03 -7.86
N LEU A 313 -6.51 16.21 -7.29
CA LEU A 313 -6.37 16.43 -5.86
C LEU A 313 -7.68 17.03 -5.33
N SER A 314 -8.32 16.33 -4.40
CA SER A 314 -9.56 16.75 -3.75
C SER A 314 -9.38 16.84 -2.25
N LYS A 315 -10.05 17.80 -1.61
CA LYS A 315 -10.09 17.95 -0.15
C LYS A 315 -11.42 17.44 0.39
N LEU A 316 -11.38 16.75 1.52
CA LEU A 316 -12.58 16.40 2.26
C LEU A 316 -13.10 17.65 2.99
N GLU A 317 -14.30 18.12 2.65
CA GLU A 317 -14.89 19.34 3.24
C GLU A 317 -15.78 19.05 4.45
N ASN A 318 -16.42 17.88 4.49
CA ASN A 318 -17.27 17.44 5.58
C ASN A 318 -16.98 15.97 5.94
N SER A 319 -17.92 15.20 6.49
CA SER A 319 -17.64 13.81 6.89
C SER A 319 -17.43 12.84 5.72
N ASN A 320 -17.96 13.14 4.53
CA ASN A 320 -17.91 12.23 3.37
C ASN A 320 -17.92 12.90 1.99
N SER A 321 -17.88 14.22 1.90
CA SER A 321 -17.89 14.96 0.65
C SER A 321 -16.52 15.53 0.31
N PHE A 322 -16.05 15.21 -0.88
CA PHE A 322 -14.81 15.72 -1.45
C PHE A 322 -15.10 16.84 -2.45
N LYS A 323 -14.32 17.92 -2.37
CA LYS A 323 -14.25 18.98 -3.37
C LYS A 323 -12.93 18.93 -4.11
N THR A 324 -12.99 18.89 -5.44
CA THR A 324 -11.80 18.96 -6.28
C THR A 324 -11.13 20.33 -6.14
N LEU A 325 -9.85 20.32 -5.76
CA LEU A 325 -9.03 21.53 -5.66
C LEU A 325 -8.27 21.79 -6.95
N LYS A 326 -7.71 20.72 -7.54
CA LYS A 326 -6.79 20.86 -8.67
C LYS A 326 -6.75 19.59 -9.52
N ILE A 327 -6.63 19.79 -10.83
CA ILE A 327 -6.16 18.75 -11.74
C ILE A 327 -4.63 18.81 -11.73
N LEU A 328 -4.01 17.75 -11.19
CA LEU A 328 -2.56 17.60 -11.03
C LEU A 328 -1.85 17.31 -12.36
N ASP A 329 -2.43 16.48 -13.23
CA ASP A 329 -1.91 16.20 -14.57
C ASP A 329 -3.01 15.63 -15.50
N LYS A 330 -2.75 15.65 -16.81
CA LYS A 330 -3.65 15.11 -17.86
C LYS A 330 -2.88 14.29 -18.90
N ALA A 331 -3.51 13.20 -19.36
CA ALA A 331 -2.97 12.34 -20.42
C ALA A 331 -4.05 11.43 -21.03
N ASN A 332 -3.64 10.49 -21.87
CA ASN A 332 -4.51 9.37 -22.27
C ASN A 332 -4.74 8.43 -21.09
N GLU A 333 -3.71 8.19 -20.28
CA GLU A 333 -3.82 7.50 -18.99
C GLU A 333 -2.91 8.16 -17.94
N VAL A 334 -3.48 8.59 -16.83
CA VAL A 334 -2.80 8.91 -15.57
C VAL A 334 -3.41 8.05 -14.47
N SER A 335 -2.61 7.21 -13.83
CA SER A 335 -3.15 6.16 -12.96
C SER A 335 -2.16 5.70 -11.91
N TYR A 336 -2.67 4.94 -10.93
CA TYR A 336 -1.86 4.29 -9.88
C TYR A 336 -0.94 5.27 -9.13
N PRO A 337 -1.50 6.33 -8.52
CA PRO A 337 -0.70 7.22 -7.69
C PRO A 337 -0.07 6.45 -6.50
N SER A 338 1.02 7.00 -6.01
CA SER A 338 1.64 6.72 -4.72
C SER A 338 2.24 8.01 -4.21
N TYR A 339 2.37 8.15 -2.89
CA TYR A 339 2.88 9.37 -2.30
C TYR A 339 3.86 9.09 -1.16
N SER A 340 4.72 10.07 -0.92
CA SER A 340 5.55 10.15 0.27
C SER A 340 5.46 11.54 0.87
N LEU A 341 5.69 11.62 2.18
CA LEU A 341 5.70 12.86 2.94
C LEU A 341 7.03 12.94 3.66
N ASN A 342 7.66 14.11 3.62
CA ASN A 342 8.68 14.50 4.59
C ASN A 342 8.23 15.79 5.31
N SER A 343 9.09 16.36 6.13
CA SER A 343 8.78 17.56 6.91
C SER A 343 8.52 18.82 6.06
N HIS A 344 8.90 18.80 4.78
CA HIS A 344 8.86 19.95 3.87
C HIS A 344 7.91 19.78 2.68
N PHE A 345 7.83 18.57 2.13
CA PHE A 345 7.23 18.29 0.83
C PHE A 345 6.22 17.15 0.86
N ILE A 346 5.24 17.28 -0.04
CA ILE A 346 4.36 16.23 -0.50
C ILE A 346 4.88 15.80 -1.87
N ASP A 347 5.28 14.53 -1.97
CA ASP A 347 5.78 13.92 -3.20
C ASP A 347 4.76 12.90 -3.70
N ILE A 348 4.43 12.95 -4.98
CA ILE A 348 3.48 12.05 -5.65
C ILE A 348 4.13 11.48 -6.89
N VAL A 349 4.13 10.16 -7.02
CA VAL A 349 4.46 9.48 -8.28
C VAL A 349 3.25 8.77 -8.84
N TYR A 350 3.16 8.69 -10.17
CA TYR A 350 2.05 8.06 -10.86
C TYR A 350 2.46 7.56 -12.24
N THR A 351 1.70 6.61 -12.75
CA THR A 351 1.84 6.12 -14.12
C THR A 351 1.33 7.15 -15.10
N TYR A 352 2.10 7.44 -16.14
CA TYR A 352 1.76 8.34 -17.23
C TYR A 352 1.81 7.58 -18.57
N ASN A 353 0.65 7.42 -19.21
CA ASN A 353 0.41 6.67 -20.46
C ASN A 353 0.97 5.24 -20.47
N ARG A 354 1.20 4.65 -19.28
CA ARG A 354 1.94 3.38 -19.08
C ARG A 354 3.36 3.39 -19.66
N SER A 355 3.85 4.51 -20.17
CA SER A 355 5.16 4.63 -20.81
C SER A 355 6.19 5.31 -19.91
N HIS A 356 5.75 6.13 -18.95
CA HIS A 356 6.62 6.82 -18.01
C HIS A 356 6.03 6.80 -16.60
N ILE A 357 6.88 7.01 -15.60
CA ILE A 357 6.46 7.44 -14.27
C ILE A 357 6.75 8.94 -14.16
N LYS A 358 5.78 9.71 -13.70
CA LYS A 358 5.96 11.13 -13.39
C LYS A 358 6.01 11.33 -11.88
N HIS A 359 6.68 12.40 -11.47
CA HIS A 359 6.85 12.85 -10.10
C HIS A 359 6.33 14.28 -9.99
N ILE A 360 5.42 14.54 -9.05
CA ILE A 360 4.99 15.87 -8.63
C ILE A 360 5.50 16.08 -7.22
N ARG A 361 6.12 17.24 -6.95
CA ARG A 361 6.55 17.67 -5.62
C ARG A 361 5.99 19.05 -5.33
N PHE A 362 5.32 19.21 -4.20
CA PHE A 362 4.87 20.53 -3.73
C PHE A 362 4.91 20.63 -2.21
N ASN A 363 4.84 21.85 -1.67
CA ASN A 363 4.82 22.08 -0.23
C ASN A 363 3.45 22.58 0.27
N MET A 364 3.29 22.65 1.59
CA MET A 364 2.04 23.12 2.20
C MET A 364 1.69 24.57 1.85
N ALA A 365 2.68 25.43 1.56
CA ALA A 365 2.43 26.81 1.15
C ALA A 365 1.74 26.89 -0.21
N TYR A 366 2.18 26.07 -1.18
CA TYR A 366 1.50 25.90 -2.46
C TYR A 366 0.08 25.33 -2.27
N LEU A 367 -0.07 24.27 -1.48
CA LEU A 367 -1.39 23.69 -1.21
C LEU A 367 -2.37 24.72 -0.62
N LYS A 368 -1.91 25.53 0.33
CA LYS A 368 -2.72 26.62 0.91
C LYS A 368 -3.12 27.67 -0.11
N SER A 369 -2.31 27.96 -1.13
CA SER A 369 -2.70 28.88 -2.20
C SER A 369 -3.82 28.35 -3.09
N LEU A 370 -4.06 27.04 -3.11
CA LEU A 370 -5.18 26.42 -3.84
C LEU A 370 -6.51 26.46 -3.05
N LEU A 371 -6.45 26.79 -1.76
CA LEU A 371 -7.62 26.84 -0.86
C LEU A 371 -8.22 28.23 -0.72
N LYS A 372 -7.53 29.26 -1.24
CA LYS A 372 -8.04 30.62 -1.37
C LYS A 372 -8.83 30.71 -2.67
#